data_AF-A0A4V6RZ40-F1
#
_entry.id   AF-A0A4V6RZ40-F1
#
_cell.length_a   1.000
_cell.length_b   1.000
_cell.length_c   1.000
_cell.angle_alpha   90.00
_cell.angle_beta   90.00
_cell.angle_gamma   90.00
#
_symmetry.space_group_name_H-M   'P 1'
#
loop_
_entity.id
_entity.type
_entity.pdbx_description
1 polymer ?
#
loop_
_entity_poly.entity_id
_entity_poly.type
_entity_poly.pdbx_seq_one_letter_code
_entity_poly.pdbx_strand_id
1 'polypeptide(L)' 'MPTALVLRHDPAIGLGNLEQTLVDNGYSISVVDASLKNLAGIDPAAADLLVVLGGEEG' A
#
# COMPACT_ATOMS: atom_id res chain seq x y z
N MET A 1 3.04 -16.85 -2.10
CA MET A 1 2.14 -16.04 -1.27
C MET A 1 1.98 -14.73 -2.00
N PRO A 2 0.76 -14.32 -2.39
CA PRO A 2 0.58 -13.07 -3.13
C PRO A 2 0.98 -11.87 -2.27
N THR A 3 1.38 -10.80 -2.92
CA THR A 3 1.95 -9.60 -2.28
C THR A 3 1.12 -8.37 -2.63
N ALA A 4 0.88 -7.53 -1.62
CA ALA A 4 0.20 -6.26 -1.78
C ALA A 4 1.15 -5.13 -1.38
N LEU A 5 1.49 -4.27 -2.34
CA LEU A 5 2.21 -3.03 -2.07
C LEU A 5 1.18 -1.92 -1.84
N VAL A 6 1.32 -1.19 -0.74
CA VAL A 6 0.40 -0.12 -0.34
C VAL A 6 1.17 1.19 -0.28
N LEU A 7 0.76 2.14 -1.11
CA LEU A 7 1.27 3.50 -1.07
C LEU A 7 0.34 4.35 -0.19
N ARG A 8 0.90 4.91 0.88
CA ARG A 8 0.21 5.79 1.83
C ARG A 8 0.72 7.22 1.66
N HIS A 9 -0.20 8.17 1.51
CA HIS A 9 0.13 9.60 1.40
C HIS A 9 -0.03 10.36 2.72
N ASP A 10 -0.97 9.93 3.56
CA ASP A 10 -1.24 10.51 4.87
C ASP A 10 -1.07 9.44 5.95
N PRO A 11 -0.22 9.65 6.98
CA PRO A 11 -0.05 8.69 8.07
C PRO A 11 -1.33 8.38 8.85
N ALA A 12 -2.34 9.25 8.83
CA ALA A 12 -3.65 9.03 9.44
C ALA A 12 -4.55 8.11 8.60
N ILE A 13 -4.25 7.89 7.31
CA ILE A 13 -5.04 7.06 6.40
C ILE A 13 -4.37 5.70 6.23
N GLY A 14 -5.01 4.66 6.77
CA GLY A 14 -4.62 3.27 6.62
C GLY A 14 -5.51 2.48 5.66
N LEU A 15 -5.26 1.17 5.56
CA LEU A 15 -6.07 0.25 4.75
C LEU A 15 -7.49 0.03 5.30
N GLY A 16 -7.73 0.29 6.57
CA GLY A 16 -9.03 0.04 7.21
C GLY A 16 -9.47 -1.42 7.06
N ASN A 17 -10.69 -1.62 6.59
CA ASN A 17 -11.28 -2.96 6.38
C ASN A 17 -10.61 -3.78 5.26
N LEU A 18 -9.85 -3.14 4.36
CA LEU A 18 -9.16 -3.83 3.28
C LEU A 18 -8.01 -4.70 3.80
N GLU A 19 -7.38 -4.33 4.92
CA GLU A 19 -6.27 -5.08 5.50
C GLU A 19 -6.68 -6.50 5.85
N GLN A 20 -7.79 -6.66 6.58
CA GLN A 20 -8.30 -7.99 6.95
C GLN A 20 -8.68 -8.81 5.72
N THR A 21 -9.31 -8.18 4.72
CA THR A 21 -9.66 -8.85 3.46
C THR A 21 -8.43 -9.39 2.75
N LEU A 22 -7.34 -8.63 2.71
CA LEU A 22 -6.07 -9.06 2.09
C LEU A 22 -5.42 -10.20 2.87
N VAL A 23 -5.38 -10.10 4.21
CA VAL A 23 -4.85 -11.16 5.08
C VAL A 23 -5.63 -12.46 4.91
N ASP A 24 -6.97 -12.39 4.89
CA ASP A 24 -7.85 -13.55 4.72
C ASP A 24 -7.65 -14.25 3.36
N ASN A 25 -7.25 -13.49 2.34
CA ASN A 25 -6.90 -14.01 1.01
C ASN A 25 -5.41 -14.41 0.89
N GLY A 26 -4.66 -14.40 1.99
CA GLY A 26 -3.27 -14.84 2.04
C GLY A 26 -2.25 -13.86 1.45
N TYR A 27 -2.58 -12.58 1.36
CA TYR A 27 -1.62 -11.56 0.91
C TYR A 27 -0.60 -11.20 2.00
N SER A 28 0.64 -11.01 1.58
CA SER A 28 1.66 -10.33 2.38
C SER A 28 1.65 -8.85 2.05
N ILE A 29 1.40 -8.01 3.06
CA ILE A 29 1.19 -6.56 2.88
C ILE A 29 2.49 -5.81 3.19
N SER A 30 2.90 -4.93 2.28
CA SER A 30 4.01 -3.99 2.48
C SER A 30 3.51 -2.57 2.32
N VAL A 31 3.69 -1.74 3.35
CA VAL A 31 3.27 -0.34 3.33
C VAL A 31 4.48 0.57 3.11
N VAL A 32 4.39 1.42 2.10
CA VAL A 32 5.35 2.47 1.79
C VAL A 32 4.68 3.82 2.04
N ASP A 33 5.31 4.62 2.90
CA ASP A 33 4.92 5.99 3.12
C ASP A 33 5.50 6.89 2.01
N ALA A 34 4.63 7.31 1.09
CA ALA A 34 4.98 8.16 -0.04
C ALA A 34 5.27 9.61 0.38
N SER A 35 4.84 10.05 1.56
CA SER A 35 5.17 11.38 2.08
C SER A 35 6.63 11.48 2.55
N LEU A 36 7.25 10.33 2.85
CA LEU A 36 8.61 10.24 3.40
C LEU A 36 9.62 9.60 2.44
N LYS A 37 9.18 8.74 1.52
CA LYS A 37 10.07 7.97 0.64
C LYS A 37 9.96 8.43 -0.81
N ASN A 38 11.13 8.54 -1.45
CA ASN A 38 11.21 8.65 -2.90
C ASN A 38 10.76 7.32 -3.54
N LEU A 39 9.70 7.38 -4.36
CA LEU A 39 9.12 6.21 -5.02
C LEU A 39 9.88 5.77 -6.29
N ALA A 40 10.84 6.56 -6.80
CA ALA A 40 11.53 6.29 -8.06
C ALA A 40 12.29 4.95 -8.10
N GLY A 41 12.57 4.33 -6.95
CA GLY A 41 13.23 3.03 -6.84
C GLY A 41 12.28 1.85 -6.62
N ILE A 42 10.97 2.08 -6.63
CA ILE A 42 9.97 1.03 -6.42
C ILE A 42 9.49 0.51 -7.77
N ASP A 43 9.59 -0.80 -7.97
CA ASP A 43 8.93 -1.49 -9.07
C ASP A 43 7.52 -1.88 -8.64
N PRO A 44 6.46 -1.20 -9.12
CA PRO A 44 5.08 -1.52 -8.75
C PRO A 44 4.62 -2.87 -9.34
N ALA A 45 5.25 -3.36 -10.42
CA ALA A 45 4.88 -4.62 -11.07
C ALA A 45 5.50 -5.84 -10.36
N ALA A 46 6.42 -5.63 -9.42
CA ALA A 46 6.97 -6.69 -8.58
C ALA A 46 5.97 -7.22 -7.54
N ALA A 47 4.89 -6.49 -7.27
CA ALA A 47 3.80 -6.91 -6.40
C ALA A 47 2.61 -7.45 -7.21
N ASP A 48 1.84 -8.38 -6.63
CA ASP A 48 0.64 -8.93 -7.27
C ASP A 48 -0.55 -7.94 -7.21
N LEU A 49 -0.51 -6.99 -6.28
CA LEU A 49 -1.50 -5.92 -6.10
C LEU A 49 -0.82 -4.62 -5.65
N LEU A 50 -1.19 -3.51 -6.28
CA LEU A 50 -0.86 -2.15 -5.83
C LEU A 50 -2.12 -1.47 -5.28
N VAL A 51 -2.08 -1.03 -4.03
CA VAL A 51 -3.12 -0.20 -3.40
C VAL A 51 -2.57 1.19 -3.20
N VAL A 52 -3.25 2.20 -3.75
CA VAL A 52 -2.89 3.60 -3.59
C VAL A 52 -3.96 4.23 -2.69
N LEU A 53 -3.59 4.57 -1.45
CA LEU A 53 -4.51 5.15 -0.50
C LEU A 53 -4.75 6.62 -0.81
N GLY A 54 -5.93 7.12 -0.42
CA GLY A 54 -6.23 8.55 -0.47
C GLY A 54 -5.34 9.37 0.48
N GLY A 55 -5.49 10.68 0.38
CA GLY A 55 -4.81 11.71 1.15
C GLY A 55 -5.53 13.04 0.98
N GLU A 56 -5.16 14.06 1.76
CA GLU A 56 -5.49 15.43 1.38
C GLU A 56 -4.72 15.78 0.10
N GLU A 57 -5.45 16.05 -0.98
CA GLU A 57 -4.89 16.62 -2.21
C GLU A 57 -5.28 18.10 -2.26
N GLY A 58 -4.30 18.99 -2.20
CA GLY A 58 -4.48 20.45 -2.15
C GLY A 58 -3.24 21.21 -2.61
#